data_AF-A0A0F4QYS5-F1
#
_entry.id   AF-A0A0F4QYS5-F1
#
_cell.length_a   1.000
_cell.length_b   1.000
_cell.length_c   1.000
_cell.angle_alpha   90.00
_cell.angle_beta   90.00
_cell.angle_gamma   90.00
#
_symmetry.space_group_name_H-M   'P 1'
#
loop_
_entity.id
_entity.type
_entity.pdbx_description
1 polymer ?
#
loop_
_entity_poly.entity_id
_entity_poly.type
_entity_poly.pdbx_seq_one_letter_code
_entity_poly.pdbx_strand_id
1 'polypeptide(L)'
;MNTLVEDGLGLMILGMGFVFTFLVILIVATTYMSSLLNKYFPEAEPEVQAKKFAAPTPAPAGTVDATLTAVITAAIHQHRAKSQ
;
A
#
# COMPACT_ATOMS: atom_id res chain seq x y z
N MET A 1 -21.84 1.72 -46.19
CA MET A 1 -20.77 2.53 -45.58
C MET A 1 -20.86 2.53 -44.05
N ASN A 2 -22.04 2.52 -43.42
CA ASN A 2 -22.15 2.39 -41.96
C ASN A 2 -21.65 1.03 -41.40
N THR A 3 -21.84 -0.06 -42.14
CA THR A 3 -21.52 -1.42 -41.68
C THR A 3 -20.04 -1.66 -41.42
N LEU A 4 -19.14 -1.12 -42.25
CA LEU A 4 -17.69 -1.30 -42.10
C LEU A 4 -17.13 -0.57 -40.88
N VAL A 5 -17.70 0.59 -40.54
CA VAL A 5 -17.29 1.36 -39.35
C VAL A 5 -17.80 0.66 -38.09
N GLU A 6 -19.01 0.11 -38.13
CA GLU A 6 -19.60 -0.65 -37.02
C GLU A 6 -18.83 -1.96 -36.76
N ASP A 7 -18.46 -2.68 -37.82
CA ASP A 7 -17.59 -3.86 -37.74
C ASP A 7 -16.18 -3.50 -37.23
N GLY A 8 -15.61 -2.38 -37.71
CA GLY A 8 -14.31 -1.88 -37.25
C GLY A 8 -14.31 -1.49 -35.77
N LEU A 9 -15.39 -0.86 -35.29
CA LEU A 9 -15.59 -0.55 -33.87
C LEU A 9 -15.73 -1.82 -33.03
N GLY A 10 -16.45 -2.83 -33.52
CA GLY A 10 -16.56 -4.13 -32.87
C GLY A 10 -15.20 -4.82 -32.72
N LEU A 11 -14.39 -4.80 -33.78
CA LEU A 11 -13.02 -5.35 -33.75
C LEU A 11 -12.09 -4.57 -32.81
N MET A 12 -12.23 -3.24 -32.74
CA MET A 12 -11.44 -2.42 -31.82
C MET A 12 -11.76 -2.72 -30.36
N ILE A 13 -13.06 -2.81 -30.02
CA ILE A 13 -13.50 -3.16 -28.66
C ILE A 13 -13.03 -4.56 -28.28
N LEU A 14 -13.16 -5.52 -29.20
CA LEU A 14 -12.72 -6.90 -28.97
C LEU A 14 -11.20 -6.98 -28.76
N GLY A 15 -10.41 -6.35 -29.64
CA GLY A 15 -8.95 -6.34 -29.54
C GLY A 15 -8.46 -5.62 -28.29
N MET A 16 -9.00 -4.43 -28.01
CA MET A 16 -8.63 -3.66 -26.82
C MET A 16 -9.05 -4.35 -25.52
N GLY A 17 -10.22 -5.00 -25.50
CA GLY A 17 -10.69 -5.79 -24.36
C GLY A 17 -9.85 -7.02 -24.07
N PHE A 18 -9.40 -7.73 -25.12
CA PHE A 18 -8.49 -8.87 -24.98
C PHE A 18 -7.14 -8.43 -24.41
N VAL A 19 -6.55 -7.37 -24.96
CA VAL A 19 -5.28 -6.81 -24.45
C VAL A 19 -5.43 -6.36 -23.01
N PHE A 20 -6.51 -5.64 -22.66
CA PHE A 20 -6.77 -5.22 -21.29
C PHE A 20 -6.85 -6.41 -20.34
N THR A 21 -7.61 -7.45 -20.70
CA THR A 21 -7.73 -8.67 -19.90
C THR A 21 -6.38 -9.36 -19.72
N PHE A 22 -5.59 -9.45 -20.79
CA PHE A 22 -4.25 -10.02 -20.73
C PHE A 22 -3.33 -9.25 -19.79
N LEU A 23 -3.34 -7.91 -19.85
CA LEU A 23 -2.56 -7.07 -18.94
C LEU A 23 -3.02 -7.23 -17.48
N VAL A 24 -4.32 -7.30 -17.22
CA VAL A 24 -4.84 -7.55 -15.86
C VAL A 24 -4.32 -8.88 -15.33
N ILE A 25 -4.31 -9.94 -16.15
CA ILE A 25 -3.75 -11.24 -15.76
C ILE A 25 -2.25 -11.11 -15.45
N LEU A 26 -1.48 -10.38 -16.27
CA LEU A 26 -0.06 -10.15 -16.02
C LEU A 26 0.19 -9.37 -14.72
N ILE A 27 -0.62 -8.36 -14.42
CA ILE A 27 -0.52 -7.60 -13.17
C ILE A 27 -0.79 -8.51 -11.98
N VAL A 28 -1.81 -9.37 -12.05
CA VAL A 28 -2.10 -10.33 -10.99
C VAL A 28 -0.97 -11.34 -10.82
N ALA A 29 -0.42 -11.88 -11.91
CA ALA A 29 0.68 -12.83 -11.88
C ALA A 29 1.95 -12.23 -11.26
N THR A 30 2.31 -11.01 -11.67
CA THR A 30 3.46 -10.27 -11.12
C THR A 30 3.24 -9.89 -9.66
N THR A 31 2.02 -9.52 -9.26
CA THR A 31 1.69 -9.25 -7.85
C THR A 31 1.78 -10.51 -7.00
N TYR A 32 1.30 -11.65 -7.52
CA TYR A 32 1.43 -12.95 -6.85
C TYR A 32 2.90 -13.32 -6.68
N MET A 33 3.70 -13.18 -7.74
CA MET A 33 5.14 -13.39 -7.68
C MET A 33 5.81 -12.47 -6.65
N SER A 34 5.46 -11.18 -6.62
CA SER A 34 5.98 -10.23 -5.63
C SER A 34 5.60 -10.58 -4.19
N SER A 35 4.37 -11.07 -3.96
CA SER A 35 3.92 -11.52 -2.65
C SER A 35 4.61 -12.82 -2.20
N LEU A 36 4.80 -13.76 -3.14
CA LEU A 36 5.51 -15.00 -2.87
C LEU A 36 6.98 -14.76 -2.56
N LEU A 37 7.65 -13.90 -3.33
CA LEU A 37 9.03 -13.54 -3.09
C LEU A 37 9.19 -12.89 -1.71
N ASN A 38 8.39 -11.87 -1.37
CA ASN A 38 8.43 -11.25 -0.04
C ASN A 38 8.15 -12.23 1.11
N LYS A 39 7.32 -13.26 0.89
CA LYS A 39 6.94 -14.23 1.93
C LYS A 39 7.96 -15.37 2.10
N TYR A 40 8.51 -15.88 1.00
CA TYR A 40 9.37 -17.07 1.00
C TYR A 40 10.86 -16.74 0.93
N PHE A 41 11.22 -15.62 0.33
CA PHE A 41 12.58 -15.09 0.28
C PHE A 41 12.53 -13.62 0.71
N PRO A 42 12.31 -13.33 2.01
CA PRO A 42 12.53 -11.99 2.51
C PRO A 42 14.00 -11.64 2.25
N GLU A 43 14.25 -10.93 1.15
CA GLU A 43 15.50 -10.22 0.97
C GLU A 43 15.66 -9.34 2.20
N ALA A 44 16.80 -9.46 2.87
CA ALA A 44 17.23 -8.48 3.85
C ALA A 44 17.41 -7.17 3.08
N GLU A 45 16.31 -6.43 2.92
CA GLU A 45 16.32 -5.07 2.43
C GLU A 45 17.36 -4.34 3.28
N PRO A 46 18.38 -3.66 2.69
CA PRO A 46 19.10 -2.68 3.47
C PRO A 46 18.04 -1.76 4.04
N GLU A 47 18.10 -1.50 5.35
CA GLU A 47 17.14 -0.70 6.11
C GLU A 47 16.96 0.70 5.49
N VAL A 48 16.25 0.80 4.37
CA VAL A 48 15.50 1.99 4.05
C VAL A 48 14.39 1.92 5.07
N GLN A 49 14.51 2.76 6.08
CA GLN A 49 13.50 3.03 7.09
C GLN A 49 12.24 3.59 6.40
N ALA A 50 11.58 2.80 5.56
CA ALA A 50 10.15 2.90 5.38
C ALA A 50 9.60 2.51 6.76
N LYS A 51 9.29 3.53 7.55
CA LYS A 51 8.64 3.40 8.84
C LYS A 51 7.39 2.55 8.64
N LYS A 52 7.55 1.24 8.83
CA LYS A 52 6.50 0.27 8.93
C LYS A 52 5.71 0.75 10.14
N PHE A 53 4.60 1.44 9.89
CA PHE A 53 3.60 1.65 10.91
C PHE A 53 3.24 0.25 11.37
N ALA A 54 3.76 -0.12 12.54
CA ALA A 54 3.37 -1.34 13.21
C ALA A 54 1.85 -1.30 13.29
N ALA A 55 1.19 -2.30 12.72
CA ALA A 55 -0.20 -2.55 13.06
C ALA A 55 -0.26 -2.60 14.58
N PRO A 56 -1.08 -1.75 15.24
CA PRO A 56 -1.10 -1.72 16.68
C PRO A 56 -1.61 -3.09 17.15
N THR A 57 -0.75 -3.82 17.87
CA THR A 57 -1.20 -4.88 18.78
C THR A 57 -2.37 -4.29 19.58
N PRO A 58 -3.50 -4.99 19.76
CA PRO A 58 -4.59 -4.48 20.59
C PRO A 58 -4.05 -4.29 22.00
N ALA A 59 -3.66 -3.06 22.30
CA ALA A 59 -3.21 -2.69 23.62
C ALA A 59 -4.48 -2.61 24.48
N PRO A 60 -4.46 -3.11 25.73
CA PRO A 60 -5.60 -2.98 26.63
C PRO A 60 -6.06 -1.52 26.66
N ALA A 61 -7.37 -1.26 26.59
CA ALA A 61 -7.92 0.09 26.35
C ALA A 61 -7.42 1.20 27.31
N GLY A 62 -6.76 0.86 28.42
CA GLY A 62 -6.11 1.81 29.34
C GLY A 62 -4.64 2.15 29.05
N THR A 63 -3.92 1.39 28.23
CA THR A 63 -2.48 1.65 27.98
C THR A 63 -2.25 2.74 26.94
N VAL A 64 -3.19 2.91 26.01
CA VAL A 64 -3.14 3.98 24.99
C VAL A 64 -3.26 5.34 25.67
N ASP A 65 -4.17 5.48 26.64
CA ASP A 65 -4.38 6.72 27.41
C ASP A 65 -3.17 7.09 28.28
N ALA A 66 -2.57 6.09 28.96
CA ALA A 66 -1.33 6.28 29.71
C ALA A 66 -0.15 6.71 28.82
N THR A 67 -0.04 6.11 27.62
CA THR A 67 1.00 6.47 26.65
C THR A 67 0.79 7.88 26.10
N LEU A 68 -0.44 8.25 25.76
CA LEU A 68 -0.78 9.59 25.29
C LEU A 68 -0.48 10.65 26.36
N THR A 69 -0.86 10.41 27.62
CA THR A 69 -0.59 11.31 28.73
C THR A 69 0.91 11.50 28.96
N ALA A 70 1.70 10.43 28.88
CA ALA A 70 3.15 10.48 29.01
C ALA A 70 3.80 11.29 27.88
N VAL A 71 3.37 11.08 26.63
CA VAL A 71 3.91 11.82 25.47
C VAL A 71 3.54 13.30 25.53
N ILE A 72 2.30 13.65 25.91
CA ILE A 72 1.87 15.05 26.06
C ILE A 72 2.67 15.73 27.18
N THR A 73 2.87 15.06 28.31
CA THR A 73 3.65 15.61 29.43
C THR A 73 5.11 15.84 29.04
N ALA A 74 5.71 14.89 28.32
CA ALA A 74 7.08 15.02 27.81
C ALA A 74 7.21 16.18 26.80
N ALA A 75 6.23 16.33 25.90
CA ALA A 75 6.20 17.41 24.92
C ALA A 75 6.06 18.79 25.60
N ILE A 76 5.20 18.92 26.62
CA ILE A 76 5.05 20.17 27.39
C ILE A 76 6.33 20.49 28.14
N HIS A 77 6.96 19.51 28.80
CA HIS A 77 8.24 19.70 29.47
C HIS A 77 9.33 20.15 28.51
N GLN A 78 9.43 19.54 27.33
CA GLN A 78 10.41 19.90 26.31
C GLN A 78 10.16 21.31 25.75
N HIS A 79 8.90 21.68 25.52
CA HIS A 79 8.54 23.01 25.07
C HIS A 79 8.88 24.08 26.13
N ARG A 80 8.57 23.82 27.41
CA ARG A 80 8.90 24.74 28.51
C ARG A 80 10.40 24.88 28.74
N ALA A 81 11.17 23.79 28.61
CA ALA A 81 12.63 23.83 28.69
C ALA A 81 13.28 24.53 27.49
N LYS A 82 12.59 24.62 26.35
CA LYS A 82 13.06 25.31 25.14
C LYS A 82 12.63 26.79 25.08
N SER A 83 11.59 27.16 25.84
CA SER A 83 11.06 28.53 25.92
C SER A 83 11.44 29.28 27.21
N GLN A 84 12.23 28.67 28.10
CA GLN A 84 13.04 29.36 29.10
C GLN A 84 14.47 29.53 28.59
#